data_AF-A0A067EX55-F1
#
_entry.id   AF-A0A067EX55-F1
#
_cell.length_a   1.000
_cell.length_b   1.000
_cell.length_c   1.000
_cell.angle_alpha   90.00
_cell.angle_beta   90.00
_cell.angle_gamma   90.00
#
_symmetry.space_group_name_H-M   'P 1'
#
loop_
_entity.id
_entity.type
_entity.pdbx_description
1 polymer ?
#
loop_
_entity_poly.entity_id
_entity_poly.type
_entity_poly.pdbx_seq_one_letter_code
_entity_poly.pdbx_strand_id
1 'polypeptide(L)'
;EWRVCDVRCKFGYDDDRKPDASFGMSQQPGTDTVLRSMESSQYYAENNIAQARRRGYTIVMTTSLSSDVPVGYFSWAEYDIMAPVQPKTESALAAAFISNCGARNFRLQALEALEKENVKIDSYGGCHRNRDGRVEKVETLKRYKFSLAFENSNEEDYVTEKFFQALVAGSVPVVVGAPNIQDFAPSPKSILHIREREDVKSVAKTMKYLAENPEAYNQSLSWKYEGPSDSFKALVDMAAVHSSCRLCIYLATKIQEREETNPAFRKRPCKCTRGSETVHHLYVRERGRFKMVSIFLRSGSLTLKALESAVLAKFKSLKHVPIWKQERPKSIRGEDELKIYRIHPVGLTQRQALYEFKFNGDDDLKRHIESSPCAKFEVIFV
;
A
#
# COMPACT_ATOMS: atom_id res chain seq x y z
N GLU A 1 8.07 19.60 5.20
CA GLU A 1 8.58 18.26 4.82
C GLU A 1 8.21 17.81 3.39
N TRP A 2 7.78 18.69 2.47
CA TRP A 2 7.35 18.31 1.10
C TRP A 2 8.27 18.83 -0.02
N ARG A 3 9.59 18.90 0.19
CA ARG A 3 10.47 19.71 -0.69
C ARG A 3 10.62 19.19 -2.13
N VAL A 4 10.20 17.97 -2.47
CA VAL A 4 10.34 17.41 -3.82
C VAL A 4 9.13 16.53 -4.22
N CYS A 5 7.97 17.14 -4.48
CA CYS A 5 6.90 16.46 -5.24
C CYS A 5 7.16 16.62 -6.75
N ASP A 6 6.86 15.60 -7.57
CA ASP A 6 6.96 15.69 -9.05
C ASP A 6 6.01 16.76 -9.65
N VAL A 7 4.92 17.06 -8.91
CA VAL A 7 3.99 18.15 -9.19
C VAL A 7 4.13 19.21 -8.11
N ARG A 8 4.35 20.47 -8.51
CA ARG A 8 4.32 21.61 -7.59
C ARG A 8 2.87 21.92 -7.22
N CYS A 9 2.50 21.70 -5.97
CA CYS A 9 1.27 22.23 -5.38
C CYS A 9 1.58 23.19 -4.25
N LYS A 10 0.71 24.19 -4.08
CA LYS A 10 0.69 25.06 -2.90
C LYS A 10 -0.47 24.64 -2.01
N PHE A 11 -0.17 24.15 -0.82
CA PHE A 11 -1.17 23.93 0.22
C PHE A 11 -1.26 25.19 1.08
N GLY A 12 -2.48 25.63 1.38
CA GLY A 12 -2.71 26.80 2.20
C GLY A 12 -4.05 27.45 1.90
N TYR A 13 -4.24 28.61 2.49
CA TYR A 13 -5.39 29.47 2.27
C TYR A 13 -4.91 30.72 1.52
N ASP A 14 -5.65 31.13 0.49
CA ASP A 14 -5.30 32.24 -0.40
C ASP A 14 -6.63 32.84 -0.89
N ASP A 15 -7.06 33.96 -0.27
CA ASP A 15 -8.35 34.59 -0.56
C ASP A 15 -8.48 35.06 -2.01
N ASP A 16 -7.34 35.34 -2.67
CA ASP A 16 -7.28 35.89 -4.01
C ASP A 16 -7.32 34.81 -5.12
N ARG A 17 -7.37 33.52 -4.74
CA ARG A 17 -7.32 32.41 -5.71
C ARG A 17 -8.32 31.32 -5.40
N LYS A 18 -9.06 30.90 -6.42
CA LYS A 18 -9.88 29.69 -6.35
C LYS A 18 -8.98 28.44 -6.29
N PRO A 19 -9.12 27.57 -5.27
CA PRO A 19 -8.34 26.35 -5.19
C PRO A 19 -8.88 25.27 -6.14
N ASP A 20 -7.98 24.43 -6.67
CA ASP A 20 -8.34 23.25 -7.45
C ASP A 20 -9.12 22.24 -6.60
N ALA A 21 -8.74 22.09 -5.33
CA ALA A 21 -9.39 21.24 -4.36
C ALA A 21 -9.28 21.79 -2.92
N SER A 22 -10.20 21.36 -2.07
CA SER A 22 -10.33 21.80 -0.68
C SER A 22 -10.59 20.62 0.26
N PHE A 23 -9.99 20.64 1.45
CA PHE A 23 -10.27 19.63 2.46
C PHE A 23 -11.61 19.89 3.14
N GLY A 24 -12.39 18.83 3.33
CA GLY A 24 -13.75 18.93 3.84
C GLY A 24 -14.76 19.33 2.76
N MET A 25 -15.96 19.68 3.21
CA MET A 25 -17.02 20.17 2.33
C MET A 25 -16.74 21.64 2.00
N SER A 26 -16.58 21.97 0.72
CA SER A 26 -16.47 23.35 0.25
C SER A 26 -17.80 23.82 -0.31
N GLN A 27 -18.06 25.11 -0.09
CA GLN A 27 -19.23 25.80 -0.64
C GLN A 27 -18.94 26.44 -2.01
N GLN A 28 -17.69 26.39 -2.49
CA GLN A 28 -17.31 27.01 -3.77
C GLN A 28 -17.63 26.09 -4.96
N PRO A 29 -18.50 26.52 -5.90
CA PRO A 29 -18.87 25.71 -7.06
C PRO A 29 -17.66 25.37 -7.93
N GLY A 30 -17.52 24.09 -8.29
CA GLY A 30 -16.47 23.61 -9.19
C GLY A 30 -15.07 23.51 -8.58
N THR A 31 -14.96 23.46 -7.25
CA THR A 31 -13.74 23.07 -6.53
C THR A 31 -13.91 21.63 -6.04
N ASP A 32 -12.89 20.78 -6.24
CA ASP A 32 -12.94 19.40 -5.78
C ASP A 32 -12.91 19.33 -4.22
N THR A 33 -13.66 18.41 -3.63
CA THR A 33 -13.80 18.26 -2.17
C THR A 33 -13.09 16.99 -1.71
N VAL A 34 -12.22 17.13 -0.71
CA VAL A 34 -11.30 16.07 -0.28
C VAL A 34 -11.68 15.60 1.13
N LEU A 35 -12.07 14.33 1.24
CA LEU A 35 -12.11 13.63 2.52
C LEU A 35 -10.74 13.00 2.76
N ARG A 36 -10.12 13.29 3.91
CA ARG A 36 -8.88 12.64 4.35
C ARG A 36 -8.99 12.16 5.78
N SER A 37 -8.87 10.85 5.97
CA SER A 37 -8.94 10.20 7.28
C SER A 37 -8.11 8.92 7.29
N MET A 38 -7.54 8.56 8.43
CA MET A 38 -6.93 7.24 8.63
C MET A 38 -7.73 6.38 9.61
N GLU A 39 -8.93 6.83 9.97
CA GLU A 39 -9.84 6.14 10.90
C GLU A 39 -10.76 5.18 10.15
N SER A 40 -11.08 4.06 10.79
CA SER A 40 -11.95 3.03 10.25
C SER A 40 -13.38 3.54 9.98
N SER A 41 -13.97 3.13 8.85
CA SER A 41 -15.37 3.41 8.53
C SER A 41 -16.35 2.70 9.45
N GLN A 42 -15.90 1.64 10.13
CA GLN A 42 -16.66 0.97 11.17
C GLN A 42 -16.92 1.89 12.36
N TYR A 43 -16.07 2.89 12.64
CA TYR A 43 -16.31 3.90 13.68
C TYR A 43 -16.94 5.18 13.13
N TYR A 44 -16.49 5.61 11.95
CA TYR A 44 -16.88 6.85 11.30
C TYR A 44 -17.42 6.54 9.90
N ALA A 45 -18.74 6.37 9.79
CA ALA A 45 -19.38 5.88 8.58
C ALA A 45 -19.07 6.76 7.34
N GLU A 46 -18.79 8.05 7.52
CA GLU A 46 -18.31 8.96 6.48
C GLU A 46 -17.02 8.52 5.79
N ASN A 47 -16.18 7.69 6.42
CA ASN A 47 -14.95 7.17 5.83
C ASN A 47 -15.20 6.00 4.88
N ASN A 48 -16.43 5.47 4.83
CA ASN A 48 -16.82 4.53 3.79
C ASN A 48 -16.87 5.27 2.43
N ILE A 49 -16.18 4.76 1.42
CA ILE A 49 -16.04 5.43 0.12
C ILE A 49 -17.41 5.76 -0.49
N ALA A 50 -18.34 4.81 -0.53
CA ALA A 50 -19.67 5.04 -1.11
C ALA A 50 -20.46 6.10 -0.32
N GLN A 51 -20.33 6.11 1.01
CA GLN A 51 -20.96 7.13 1.84
C GLN A 51 -20.34 8.51 1.68
N ALA A 52 -19.02 8.59 1.58
CA ALA A 52 -18.30 9.84 1.29
C ALA A 52 -18.78 10.44 -0.04
N ARG A 53 -18.93 9.61 -1.08
CA ARG A 53 -19.51 10.04 -2.36
C ARG A 53 -20.93 10.56 -2.23
N ARG A 54 -21.80 9.84 -1.51
CA ARG A 54 -23.18 10.30 -1.24
C ARG A 54 -23.23 11.63 -0.49
N ARG A 55 -22.22 11.92 0.33
CA ARG A 55 -22.08 13.20 1.04
C ARG A 55 -21.50 14.32 0.18
N GLY A 56 -21.05 14.03 -1.06
CA GLY A 56 -20.56 15.03 -2.00
C GLY A 56 -19.03 15.17 -2.06
N TYR A 57 -18.26 14.26 -1.46
CA TYR A 57 -16.80 14.25 -1.62
C TYR A 57 -16.39 13.77 -3.02
N THR A 58 -15.67 14.61 -3.78
CA THR A 58 -15.17 14.24 -5.11
C THR A 58 -13.82 13.53 -5.08
N ILE A 59 -13.10 13.61 -3.94
CA ILE A 59 -11.85 12.90 -3.68
C ILE A 59 -11.89 12.27 -2.29
N VAL A 60 -11.63 10.97 -2.20
CA VAL A 60 -11.62 10.19 -0.96
C VAL A 60 -10.22 9.64 -0.72
N MET A 61 -9.70 9.93 0.47
CA MET A 61 -8.38 9.51 0.94
C MET A 61 -8.53 8.79 2.29
N THR A 62 -8.60 7.46 2.28
CA THR A 62 -8.66 6.63 3.49
C THR A 62 -7.61 5.53 3.46
N THR A 63 -7.57 4.67 4.48
CA THR A 63 -6.70 3.48 4.50
C THR A 63 -7.02 2.50 3.38
N SER A 64 -8.26 2.51 2.85
CA SER A 64 -8.67 1.63 1.77
C SER A 64 -7.82 1.86 0.52
N LEU A 65 -7.25 0.78 -0.02
CA LEU A 65 -6.51 0.80 -1.29
C LEU A 65 -7.43 1.08 -2.49
N SER A 66 -8.75 1.02 -2.28
CA SER A 66 -9.79 1.43 -3.24
C SER A 66 -10.13 2.92 -3.19
N SER A 67 -9.55 3.68 -2.27
CA SER A 67 -9.62 5.15 -2.27
C SER A 67 -8.95 5.75 -3.51
N ASP A 68 -9.32 6.98 -3.86
CA ASP A 68 -8.64 7.72 -4.94
C ASP A 68 -7.14 7.89 -4.66
N VAL A 69 -6.83 8.22 -3.41
CA VAL A 69 -5.46 8.36 -2.91
C VAL A 69 -5.38 7.74 -1.52
N PRO A 70 -4.96 6.46 -1.42
CA PRO A 70 -4.90 5.77 -0.13
C PRO A 70 -3.93 6.43 0.85
N VAL A 71 -4.24 6.40 2.15
CA VAL A 71 -3.40 6.93 3.23
C VAL A 71 -3.18 5.82 4.24
N GLY A 72 -2.06 5.10 4.07
CA GLY A 72 -1.67 4.01 4.96
C GLY A 72 -0.81 4.48 6.14
N TYR A 73 -0.62 3.59 7.10
CA TYR A 73 0.18 3.81 8.31
C TYR A 73 1.68 3.53 8.14
N PHE A 74 2.14 3.09 6.97
CA PHE A 74 3.54 2.79 6.71
C PHE A 74 4.30 4.01 6.16
N SER A 75 5.55 4.16 6.60
CA SER A 75 6.52 5.13 6.10
C SER A 75 7.93 4.55 6.21
N TRP A 76 8.71 4.65 5.14
CA TRP A 76 10.13 4.24 5.14
C TRP A 76 10.99 5.09 6.09
N ALA A 77 10.56 6.31 6.41
CA ALA A 77 11.25 7.17 7.37
C ALA A 77 10.98 6.79 8.83
N GLU A 78 9.85 6.14 9.11
CA GLU A 78 9.43 5.78 10.48
C GLU A 78 9.71 4.32 10.84
N TYR A 79 9.61 3.41 9.87
CA TYR A 79 9.69 1.97 10.12
C TYR A 79 10.91 1.33 9.45
N ASP A 80 11.94 1.04 10.24
CA ASP A 80 13.03 0.16 9.83
C ASP A 80 12.60 -1.32 9.93
N ILE A 81 11.79 -1.77 8.97
CA ILE A 81 11.32 -3.16 8.93
C ILE A 81 12.44 -4.17 8.66
N MET A 82 13.63 -3.71 8.22
CA MET A 82 14.80 -4.56 8.02
C MET A 82 15.76 -4.52 9.22
N ALA A 83 15.37 -3.87 10.32
CA ALA A 83 16.15 -3.87 11.56
C ALA A 83 16.48 -5.30 12.00
N PRO A 84 17.71 -5.56 12.50
CA PRO A 84 18.14 -6.89 12.92
C PRO A 84 17.23 -7.49 13.99
N VAL A 85 16.90 -8.77 13.82
CA VAL A 85 16.10 -9.52 14.80
C VAL A 85 16.91 -9.69 16.09
N GLN A 86 16.33 -9.28 17.22
CA GLN A 86 16.95 -9.43 18.54
C GLN A 86 16.59 -10.79 19.16
N PRO A 87 17.42 -11.32 20.09
CA PRO A 87 17.08 -12.49 20.88
C PRO A 87 15.74 -12.32 21.61
N LYS A 88 14.89 -13.34 21.58
CA LYS A 88 13.61 -13.34 22.27
C LYS A 88 13.83 -13.81 23.71
N THR A 89 13.81 -12.88 24.66
CA THR A 89 14.20 -13.14 26.06
C THR A 89 13.02 -13.28 27.02
N GLU A 90 11.81 -12.89 26.61
CA GLU A 90 10.65 -12.94 27.49
C GLU A 90 10.07 -14.35 27.57
N SER A 91 9.62 -14.75 28.76
CA SER A 91 9.04 -16.08 29.00
C SER A 91 7.63 -16.24 28.42
N ALA A 92 6.88 -15.14 28.36
CA ALA A 92 5.58 -15.12 27.71
C ALA A 92 5.75 -15.16 26.19
N LEU A 93 4.86 -15.87 25.50
CA LEU A 93 4.97 -16.07 24.06
C LEU A 93 4.70 -14.78 23.29
N ALA A 94 3.73 -13.99 23.75
CA ALA A 94 3.28 -12.79 23.07
C ALA A 94 3.16 -11.59 24.00
N ALA A 95 3.21 -10.40 23.42
CA ALA A 95 2.87 -9.15 24.08
C ALA A 95 1.70 -8.44 23.39
N ALA A 96 0.89 -7.74 24.19
CA ALA A 96 -0.27 -6.98 23.75
C ALA A 96 -0.23 -5.53 24.27
N PHE A 97 -0.51 -4.58 23.39
CA PHE A 97 -0.57 -3.14 23.69
C PHE A 97 -1.93 -2.57 23.28
N ILE A 98 -2.99 -3.02 23.95
CA ILE A 98 -4.38 -2.67 23.63
C ILE A 98 -4.93 -1.77 24.74
N SER A 99 -5.31 -0.53 24.40
CA SER A 99 -5.85 0.43 25.37
C SER A 99 -7.30 0.84 25.12
N ASN A 100 -7.85 0.55 23.93
CA ASN A 100 -9.27 0.75 23.66
C ASN A 100 -10.03 -0.57 23.88
N CYS A 101 -10.77 -0.70 24.98
CA CYS A 101 -11.45 -1.97 25.28
C CYS A 101 -12.81 -2.09 24.58
N GLY A 102 -13.36 -0.98 24.04
CA GLY A 102 -14.60 -0.93 23.27
C GLY A 102 -14.39 -1.08 21.76
N ALA A 103 -13.67 -2.12 21.35
CA ALA A 103 -13.44 -2.41 19.94
C ALA A 103 -14.72 -2.80 19.20
N ARG A 104 -14.89 -2.41 17.93
CA ARG A 104 -15.99 -2.86 17.05
C ARG A 104 -15.63 -4.18 16.35
N ASN A 105 -15.00 -5.10 17.08
CA ASN A 105 -14.68 -6.46 16.63
C ASN A 105 -14.47 -7.39 17.84
N PHE A 106 -14.00 -8.61 17.59
CA PHE A 106 -13.86 -9.66 18.61
C PHE A 106 -12.45 -9.75 19.25
N ARG A 107 -11.61 -8.71 19.14
CA ARG A 107 -10.19 -8.81 19.50
C ARG A 107 -9.90 -9.15 20.96
N LEU A 108 -10.73 -8.68 21.90
CA LEU A 108 -10.54 -9.01 23.32
C LEU A 108 -10.96 -10.44 23.60
N GLN A 109 -12.05 -10.91 22.98
CA GLN A 109 -12.45 -12.32 23.08
C GLN A 109 -11.41 -13.25 22.46
N ALA A 110 -10.74 -12.83 21.38
CA ALA A 110 -9.61 -13.57 20.80
C ALA A 110 -8.42 -13.64 21.77
N LEU A 111 -8.07 -12.53 22.43
CA LEU A 111 -7.01 -12.51 23.44
C LEU A 111 -7.34 -13.46 24.60
N GLU A 112 -8.53 -13.35 25.19
CA GLU A 112 -9.00 -14.24 26.26
C GLU A 112 -9.01 -15.72 25.84
N ALA A 113 -9.41 -16.00 24.60
CA ALA A 113 -9.43 -17.36 24.08
C ALA A 113 -8.00 -17.90 23.86
N LEU A 114 -7.03 -17.07 23.44
CA LEU A 114 -5.61 -17.46 23.39
C LEU A 114 -5.08 -17.79 24.79
N GLU A 115 -5.42 -17.00 25.80
CA GLU A 115 -5.05 -17.27 27.20
C GLU A 115 -5.66 -18.59 27.71
N LYS A 116 -6.94 -18.87 27.38
CA LYS A 116 -7.60 -20.16 27.68
C LYS A 116 -6.95 -21.34 26.98
N GLU A 117 -6.42 -21.12 25.79
CA GLU A 117 -5.59 -22.09 25.07
C GLU A 117 -4.15 -22.14 25.63
N ASN A 118 -3.89 -21.65 26.84
CA ASN A 118 -2.60 -21.70 27.53
C ASN A 118 -1.46 -21.00 26.76
N VAL A 119 -1.77 -19.93 26.02
CA VAL A 119 -0.77 -19.01 25.45
C VAL A 119 -0.54 -17.90 26.47
N LYS A 120 0.64 -17.88 27.09
CA LYS A 120 1.00 -16.81 28.04
C LYS A 120 1.22 -15.49 27.29
N ILE A 121 0.42 -14.47 27.62
CA ILE A 121 0.42 -13.15 26.99
C ILE A 121 0.68 -12.08 28.05
N ASP A 122 1.68 -11.23 27.82
CA ASP A 122 1.92 -10.04 28.64
C ASP A 122 1.21 -8.83 28.03
N SER A 123 0.24 -8.27 28.75
CA SER A 123 -0.59 -7.15 28.32
C SER A 123 -0.16 -5.88 29.06
N TYR A 124 0.42 -4.94 28.30
CA TYR A 124 0.92 -3.65 28.78
C TYR A 124 -0.09 -2.50 28.59
N GLY A 125 -1.09 -2.71 27.72
CA GLY A 125 -2.11 -1.72 27.41
C GLY A 125 -3.13 -1.51 28.55
N GLY A 126 -4.10 -0.62 28.32
CA GLY A 126 -5.20 -0.39 29.27
C GLY A 126 -6.14 -1.59 29.47
N CYS A 127 -6.21 -2.50 28.49
CA CYS A 127 -7.03 -3.72 28.55
C CYS A 127 -6.18 -4.93 28.96
N HIS A 128 -6.75 -5.84 29.77
CA HIS A 128 -6.07 -7.06 30.27
C HIS A 128 -4.74 -6.81 31.00
N ARG A 129 -4.49 -5.56 31.44
CA ARG A 129 -3.24 -5.05 32.01
C ARG A 129 -2.64 -5.93 33.13
N ASN A 130 -1.97 -7.01 32.75
CA ASN A 130 -1.38 -8.00 33.64
C ASN A 130 0.14 -7.81 33.80
N ARG A 131 0.70 -6.84 33.05
CA ARG A 131 2.10 -6.46 33.07
C ARG A 131 2.21 -4.94 33.15
N ASP A 132 2.82 -4.46 34.22
CA ASP A 132 3.06 -3.03 34.41
C ASP A 132 4.43 -2.60 33.87
N GLY A 133 4.54 -1.29 33.60
CA GLY A 133 5.79 -0.63 33.22
C GLY A 133 5.57 0.49 32.21
N ARG A 134 6.26 1.62 32.39
CA ARG A 134 6.38 2.64 31.35
C ARG A 134 7.45 2.18 30.37
N VAL A 135 7.04 1.38 29.40
CA VAL A 135 7.94 0.77 28.42
C VAL A 135 7.84 1.46 27.05
N GLU A 136 8.95 1.47 26.32
CA GLU A 136 8.92 1.77 24.89
C GLU A 136 8.38 0.50 24.17
N LYS A 137 7.38 0.69 23.31
CA LYS A 137 6.58 -0.40 22.74
C LYS A 137 7.42 -1.28 21.83
N VAL A 138 8.11 -0.70 20.85
CA VAL A 138 8.86 -1.47 19.84
C VAL A 138 10.05 -2.20 20.48
N GLU A 139 10.80 -1.54 21.35
CA GLU A 139 11.90 -2.15 22.12
C GLU A 139 11.42 -3.28 23.01
N THR A 140 10.20 -3.19 23.55
CA THR A 140 9.58 -4.29 24.30
C THR A 140 9.21 -5.43 23.39
N LEU A 141 8.54 -5.17 22.28
CA LEU A 141 8.13 -6.18 21.31
C LEU A 141 9.32 -6.98 20.76
N LYS A 142 10.51 -6.38 20.64
CA LYS A 142 11.74 -7.06 20.18
C LYS A 142 12.08 -8.31 21.00
N ARG A 143 11.71 -8.35 22.28
CA ARG A 143 12.01 -9.46 23.19
C ARG A 143 10.96 -10.58 23.18
N TYR A 144 9.83 -10.40 22.51
CA TYR A 144 8.76 -11.40 22.40
C TYR A 144 8.79 -12.13 21.05
N LYS A 145 8.39 -13.40 21.04
CA LYS A 145 8.27 -14.17 19.80
C LYS A 145 7.12 -13.64 18.93
N PHE A 146 6.00 -13.31 19.56
CA PHE A 146 4.78 -12.85 18.91
C PHE A 146 4.36 -11.46 19.39
N SER A 147 3.74 -10.69 18.50
CA SER A 147 3.10 -9.41 18.83
C SER A 147 1.63 -9.48 18.48
N LEU A 148 0.73 -9.23 19.43
CA LEU A 148 -0.72 -9.16 19.13
C LEU A 148 -1.03 -7.82 18.44
N ALA A 149 -1.00 -7.84 17.11
CA ALA A 149 -1.31 -6.70 16.24
C ALA A 149 -2.82 -6.64 15.97
N PHE A 150 -3.60 -6.45 17.03
CA PHE A 150 -5.07 -6.50 16.98
C PHE A 150 -5.67 -5.11 16.71
N GLU A 151 -6.29 -4.95 15.54
CA GLU A 151 -7.03 -3.75 15.17
C GLU A 151 -8.35 -3.62 15.92
N ASN A 152 -8.89 -2.42 15.99
CA ASN A 152 -10.14 -2.10 16.68
C ASN A 152 -11.39 -2.36 15.84
N SER A 153 -11.23 -2.70 14.57
CA SER A 153 -12.31 -3.07 13.65
C SER A 153 -11.77 -4.02 12.58
N ASN A 154 -12.66 -4.78 11.96
CA ASN A 154 -12.32 -5.64 10.83
C ASN A 154 -12.78 -4.95 9.55
N GLU A 155 -11.86 -4.28 8.87
CA GLU A 155 -12.13 -3.53 7.64
C GLU A 155 -11.01 -3.80 6.62
N GLU A 156 -11.40 -3.96 5.36
CA GLU A 156 -10.46 -4.18 4.27
C GLU A 156 -9.40 -3.07 4.23
N ASP A 157 -8.12 -3.47 4.11
CA ASP A 157 -6.94 -2.58 4.12
C ASP A 157 -6.70 -1.74 5.38
N TYR A 158 -7.51 -1.91 6.42
CA TYR A 158 -7.29 -1.22 7.68
C TYR A 158 -6.16 -1.91 8.46
N VAL A 159 -4.93 -1.57 8.09
CA VAL A 159 -3.68 -2.07 8.65
C VAL A 159 -2.88 -0.90 9.20
N THR A 160 -2.68 -0.88 10.52
CA THR A 160 -2.16 0.30 11.23
C THR A 160 -0.72 0.11 11.73
N GLU A 161 -0.24 1.03 12.57
CA GLU A 161 1.06 0.97 13.21
C GLU A 161 1.28 -0.35 13.96
N LYS A 162 0.22 -0.98 14.48
CA LYS A 162 0.32 -2.23 15.26
C LYS A 162 0.97 -3.35 14.46
N PHE A 163 0.63 -3.46 13.18
CA PHE A 163 1.19 -4.47 12.29
C PHE A 163 2.64 -4.13 11.93
N PHE A 164 2.91 -2.91 11.48
CA PHE A 164 4.25 -2.51 11.05
C PHE A 164 5.26 -2.48 12.21
N GLN A 165 4.86 -2.09 13.42
CA GLN A 165 5.71 -2.14 14.61
C GLN A 165 6.10 -3.58 14.98
N ALA A 166 5.22 -4.56 14.78
CA ALA A 166 5.55 -5.96 14.97
C ALA A 166 6.63 -6.43 13.97
N LEU A 167 6.52 -6.01 12.71
CA LEU A 167 7.53 -6.29 11.68
C LEU A 167 8.88 -5.64 12.02
N VAL A 168 8.90 -4.37 12.44
CA VAL A 168 10.12 -3.67 12.91
C VAL A 168 10.76 -4.44 14.06
N ALA A 169 9.99 -4.83 15.06
CA ALA A 169 10.46 -5.58 16.22
C ALA A 169 11.01 -6.99 15.89
N GLY A 170 10.79 -7.48 14.66
CA GLY A 170 11.16 -8.84 14.27
C GLY A 170 10.39 -9.88 15.07
N SER A 171 9.12 -9.58 15.37
CA SER A 171 8.20 -10.46 16.09
C SER A 171 7.09 -10.86 15.14
N VAL A 172 6.67 -12.13 15.17
CA VAL A 172 5.64 -12.63 14.25
C VAL A 172 4.30 -11.98 14.65
N PRO A 173 3.65 -11.20 13.74
CA PRO A 173 2.37 -10.57 14.05
C PRO A 173 1.27 -11.63 14.16
N VAL A 174 0.50 -11.57 15.24
CA VAL A 174 -0.79 -12.27 15.36
C VAL A 174 -1.88 -11.23 15.18
N VAL A 175 -2.74 -11.41 14.18
CA VAL A 175 -3.63 -10.35 13.69
C VAL A 175 -5.08 -10.73 13.89
N VAL A 176 -5.85 -9.76 14.41
CA VAL A 176 -7.31 -9.64 14.28
C VAL A 176 -7.54 -8.28 13.64
N GLY A 177 -8.15 -8.20 12.47
CA GLY A 177 -8.28 -6.93 11.75
C GLY A 177 -8.72 -7.11 10.30
N ALA A 178 -7.95 -6.53 9.36
CA ALA A 178 -8.26 -6.56 7.94
C ALA A 178 -8.44 -8.01 7.42
N PRO A 179 -9.60 -8.36 6.82
CA PRO A 179 -9.84 -9.70 6.30
C PRO A 179 -8.81 -10.15 5.25
N ASN A 180 -8.21 -9.20 4.54
CA ASN A 180 -7.21 -9.40 3.50
C ASN A 180 -5.77 -9.17 4.00
N ILE A 181 -5.49 -9.30 5.30
CA ILE A 181 -4.15 -9.02 5.88
C ILE A 181 -3.00 -9.79 5.20
N GLN A 182 -3.28 -10.92 4.55
CA GLN A 182 -2.27 -11.67 3.79
C GLN A 182 -1.65 -10.85 2.65
N ASP A 183 -2.39 -9.87 2.09
CA ASP A 183 -1.87 -8.92 1.09
C ASP A 183 -0.73 -8.04 1.62
N PHE A 184 -0.69 -7.85 2.96
CA PHE A 184 0.27 -7.04 3.69
C PHE A 184 1.40 -7.87 4.31
N ALA A 185 1.39 -9.20 4.14
CA ALA A 185 2.43 -10.06 4.69
C ALA A 185 3.74 -9.92 3.89
N PRO A 186 4.90 -9.70 4.54
CA PRO A 186 6.18 -9.61 3.83
C PRO A 186 6.56 -10.91 3.12
N SER A 187 6.21 -12.06 3.68
CA SER A 187 6.35 -13.38 3.05
C SER A 187 5.25 -14.35 3.50
N PRO A 188 5.03 -15.48 2.80
CA PRO A 188 4.16 -16.54 3.29
C PRO A 188 4.58 -17.01 4.68
N LYS A 189 3.62 -17.29 5.57
CA LYS A 189 3.85 -17.74 6.96
C LYS A 189 4.53 -16.71 7.89
N SER A 190 4.73 -15.47 7.45
CA SER A 190 5.29 -14.40 8.30
C SER A 190 4.30 -13.81 9.31
N ILE A 191 3.01 -14.15 9.20
CA ILE A 191 1.94 -13.66 10.07
C ILE A 191 1.01 -14.82 10.47
N LEU A 192 0.33 -14.67 11.60
CA LEU A 192 -0.77 -15.53 12.03
C LEU A 192 -2.07 -14.71 12.03
N HIS A 193 -3.09 -15.15 11.31
CA HIS A 193 -4.35 -14.42 11.20
C HIS A 193 -5.47 -15.19 11.92
N ILE A 194 -6.11 -14.53 12.87
CA ILE A 194 -7.34 -14.98 13.52
C ILE A 194 -8.48 -14.24 12.81
N ARG A 195 -9.09 -14.87 11.81
CA ARG A 195 -10.14 -14.26 10.99
C ARG A 195 -11.47 -14.26 11.73
N GLU A 196 -11.74 -15.35 12.45
CA GLU A 196 -12.92 -15.55 13.28
C GLU A 196 -12.55 -16.21 14.62
N ARG A 197 -13.50 -16.33 15.54
CA ARG A 197 -13.21 -16.81 16.90
C ARG A 197 -12.79 -18.27 16.92
N GLU A 198 -13.29 -19.04 15.96
CA GLU A 198 -13.08 -20.45 15.76
C GLU A 198 -11.61 -20.75 15.38
N ASP A 199 -10.92 -19.78 14.79
CA ASP A 199 -9.50 -19.89 14.42
C ASP A 199 -8.55 -19.86 15.63
N VAL A 200 -8.99 -19.34 16.78
CA VAL A 200 -8.10 -19.08 17.92
C VAL A 200 -7.36 -20.34 18.36
N LYS A 201 -8.05 -21.48 18.40
CA LYS A 201 -7.46 -22.76 18.80
C LYS A 201 -6.38 -23.24 17.83
N SER A 202 -6.60 -23.09 16.53
CA SER A 202 -5.63 -23.49 15.51
C SER A 202 -4.41 -22.55 15.54
N VAL A 203 -4.64 -21.24 15.69
CA VAL A 203 -3.57 -20.24 15.83
C VAL A 203 -2.76 -20.46 17.10
N ALA A 204 -3.41 -20.72 18.25
CA ALA A 204 -2.72 -21.04 19.50
C ALA A 204 -1.81 -22.27 19.36
N LYS A 205 -2.30 -23.32 18.68
CA LYS A 205 -1.49 -24.52 18.38
C LYS A 205 -0.26 -24.15 17.54
N THR A 206 -0.42 -23.34 16.50
CA THR A 206 0.70 -22.87 15.67
C THR A 206 1.68 -21.99 16.47
N MET A 207 1.20 -21.10 17.34
CA MET A 207 2.06 -20.29 18.20
C MET A 207 2.96 -21.15 19.11
N LYS A 208 2.39 -22.18 19.76
CA LYS A 208 3.16 -23.12 20.60
C LYS A 208 4.14 -23.94 19.77
N TYR A 209 3.71 -24.48 18.62
CA TYR A 209 4.58 -25.20 17.71
C TYR A 209 5.78 -24.35 17.30
N LEU A 210 5.57 -23.12 16.83
CA LEU A 210 6.65 -22.22 16.46
C LEU A 210 7.51 -21.83 17.68
N ALA A 211 6.92 -21.69 18.87
CA ALA A 211 7.68 -21.39 20.08
C ALA A 211 8.69 -22.50 20.42
N GLU A 212 8.30 -23.76 20.26
CA GLU A 212 9.08 -24.97 20.55
C GLU A 212 10.01 -25.40 19.41
N ASN A 213 9.81 -24.89 18.19
CA ASN A 213 10.58 -25.27 17.00
C ASN A 213 11.33 -24.05 16.42
N PRO A 214 12.60 -23.82 16.83
CA PRO A 214 13.37 -22.66 16.40
C PRO A 214 13.52 -22.53 14.89
N GLU A 215 13.67 -23.64 14.17
CA GLU A 215 13.78 -23.63 12.70
C GLU A 215 12.49 -23.12 12.05
N ALA A 216 11.33 -23.66 12.46
CA ALA A 216 10.04 -23.22 11.95
C ALA A 216 9.75 -21.74 12.29
N TYR A 217 10.13 -21.29 13.49
CA TYR A 217 10.03 -19.88 13.86
C TYR A 217 10.91 -18.98 13.00
N ASN A 218 12.16 -19.39 12.77
CA ASN A 218 13.09 -18.63 11.94
C ASN A 218 12.61 -18.53 10.48
N GLN A 219 11.93 -19.56 9.96
CA GLN A 219 11.30 -19.50 8.64
C GLN A 219 10.23 -18.40 8.56
N SER A 220 9.45 -18.14 9.62
CA SER A 220 8.49 -17.01 9.65
C SER A 220 9.17 -15.63 9.59
N LEU A 221 10.46 -15.55 9.87
CA LEU A 221 11.26 -14.32 9.84
C LEU A 221 12.33 -14.32 8.74
N SER A 222 12.35 -15.30 7.82
CA SER A 222 13.41 -15.40 6.79
C SER A 222 13.49 -14.14 5.91
N TRP A 223 12.36 -13.48 5.68
CA TRP A 223 12.24 -12.23 4.93
C TRP A 223 13.08 -11.08 5.52
N LYS A 224 13.45 -11.13 6.81
CA LYS A 224 14.37 -10.17 7.44
C LYS A 224 15.79 -10.27 6.89
N TYR A 225 16.15 -11.40 6.29
CA TYR A 225 17.48 -11.68 5.75
C TYR A 225 17.46 -11.75 4.23
N GLU A 226 16.47 -12.43 3.66
CA GLU A 226 16.31 -12.62 2.21
C GLU A 226 15.67 -11.40 1.52
N GLY A 227 15.01 -10.54 2.30
CA GLY A 227 14.16 -9.46 1.81
C GLY A 227 12.69 -9.89 1.69
N PRO A 228 11.75 -8.93 1.74
CA PRO A 228 10.33 -9.21 1.57
C PRO A 228 9.99 -9.48 0.10
N SER A 229 8.83 -10.10 -0.11
CA SER A 229 8.28 -10.37 -1.44
C SER A 229 8.11 -9.10 -2.29
N ASP A 230 8.16 -9.27 -3.61
CA ASP A 230 7.90 -8.17 -4.55
C ASP A 230 6.51 -7.55 -4.39
N SER A 231 5.50 -8.36 -4.06
CA SER A 231 4.15 -7.87 -3.75
C SER A 231 4.13 -6.95 -2.54
N PHE A 232 4.84 -7.33 -1.46
CA PHE A 232 4.94 -6.49 -0.28
C PHE A 232 5.68 -5.18 -0.59
N LYS A 233 6.82 -5.25 -1.29
CA LYS A 233 7.57 -4.05 -1.73
C LYS A 233 6.68 -3.12 -2.57
N ALA A 234 6.01 -3.67 -3.59
CA ALA A 234 5.06 -2.95 -4.43
C ALA A 234 3.92 -2.30 -3.63
N LEU A 235 3.48 -2.88 -2.52
CA LEU A 235 2.50 -2.25 -1.64
C LEU A 235 3.11 -1.08 -0.85
N VAL A 236 4.20 -1.33 -0.12
CA VAL A 236 4.76 -0.35 0.84
C VAL A 236 5.52 0.80 0.17
N ASP A 237 6.05 0.61 -1.04
CA ASP A 237 6.73 1.67 -1.80
C ASP A 237 5.80 2.81 -2.22
N MET A 238 4.49 2.65 -2.11
CA MET A 238 3.56 3.77 -2.25
C MET A 238 3.87 4.89 -1.24
N ALA A 239 4.39 4.52 -0.06
CA ALA A 239 4.79 5.48 0.98
C ALA A 239 6.06 6.27 0.64
N ALA A 240 6.84 5.85 -0.37
CA ALA A 240 7.98 6.62 -0.85
C ALA A 240 7.57 7.98 -1.45
N VAL A 241 6.31 8.12 -1.84
CA VAL A 241 5.71 9.40 -2.22
C VAL A 241 4.63 9.76 -1.21
N HIS A 242 4.87 10.84 -0.47
CA HIS A 242 3.94 11.26 0.57
C HIS A 242 2.51 11.45 0.04
N SER A 243 1.50 11.15 0.87
CA SER A 243 0.07 11.21 0.51
C SER A 243 -0.36 12.56 -0.07
N SER A 244 0.18 13.68 0.45
CA SER A 244 -0.04 15.02 -0.12
C SER A 244 0.52 15.18 -1.53
N CYS A 245 1.72 14.64 -1.82
CA CYS A 245 2.27 14.65 -3.18
C CYS A 245 1.44 13.74 -4.10
N ARG A 246 0.94 12.60 -3.60
CA ARG A 246 0.05 11.73 -4.40
C ARG A 246 -1.28 12.38 -4.71
N LEU A 247 -1.86 13.15 -3.77
CA LEU A 247 -3.04 13.99 -4.02
C LEU A 247 -2.78 15.00 -5.13
N CYS A 248 -1.62 15.65 -5.12
CA CYS A 248 -1.20 16.56 -6.18
C CYS A 248 -1.09 15.89 -7.54
N ILE A 249 -0.47 14.72 -7.61
CA ILE A 249 -0.34 13.95 -8.84
C ILE A 249 -1.73 13.54 -9.35
N TYR A 250 -2.63 13.13 -8.45
CA TYR A 250 -4.01 12.76 -8.78
C TYR A 250 -4.78 13.95 -9.37
N LEU A 251 -4.74 15.11 -8.71
CA LEU A 251 -5.39 16.33 -9.18
C LEU A 251 -4.83 16.80 -10.52
N ALA A 252 -3.50 16.86 -10.65
CA ALA A 252 -2.85 17.26 -11.90
C ALA A 252 -3.18 16.28 -13.03
N THR A 253 -3.30 14.98 -12.75
CA THR A 253 -3.72 13.98 -13.75
C THR A 253 -5.15 14.24 -14.21
N LYS A 254 -6.10 14.47 -13.28
CA LYS A 254 -7.49 14.83 -13.63
C LYS A 254 -7.59 16.12 -14.42
N ILE A 255 -6.83 17.15 -14.04
CA ILE A 255 -6.79 18.43 -14.76
C ILE A 255 -6.28 18.22 -16.18
N GLN A 256 -5.16 17.50 -16.34
CA GLN A 256 -4.60 17.19 -17.65
C GLN A 256 -5.60 16.39 -18.52
N GLU A 257 -6.31 15.42 -17.96
CA GLU A 257 -7.34 14.66 -18.68
C GLU A 257 -8.48 15.57 -19.15
N ARG A 258 -8.96 16.48 -18.30
CA ARG A 258 -9.98 17.47 -18.68
C ARG A 258 -9.48 18.37 -19.81
N GLU A 259 -8.24 18.88 -19.73
CA GLU A 259 -7.64 19.70 -20.78
C GLU A 259 -7.52 18.94 -22.11
N GLU A 260 -7.10 17.68 -22.09
CA GLU A 260 -6.95 16.86 -23.29
C GLU A 260 -8.29 16.50 -23.96
N THR A 261 -9.41 16.57 -23.24
CA THR A 261 -10.75 16.41 -23.84
C THR A 261 -11.24 17.66 -24.57
N ASN A 262 -10.63 18.83 -24.31
CA ASN A 262 -10.99 20.08 -24.98
C ASN A 262 -10.64 20.01 -26.49
N PRO A 263 -11.58 20.35 -27.40
CA PRO A 263 -11.30 20.38 -28.85
C PRO A 263 -10.15 21.31 -29.26
N ALA A 264 -9.89 22.38 -28.49
CA ALA A 264 -8.77 23.30 -28.73
C ALA A 264 -7.40 22.70 -28.34
N PHE A 265 -7.39 21.58 -27.60
CA PHE A 265 -6.17 20.92 -27.22
C PHE A 265 -5.51 20.28 -28.44
N ARG A 266 -4.26 20.67 -28.71
CA ARG A 266 -3.49 20.15 -29.85
C ARG A 266 -3.08 18.70 -29.59
N LYS A 267 -3.87 17.75 -30.11
CA LYS A 267 -3.57 16.31 -30.02
C LYS A 267 -2.53 15.92 -31.06
N ARG A 268 -1.51 15.17 -30.62
CA ARG A 268 -0.57 14.50 -31.53
C ARG A 268 -1.18 13.16 -31.96
N PRO A 269 -0.96 12.70 -33.20
CA PRO A 269 -1.38 11.36 -33.62
C PRO A 269 -0.72 10.31 -32.74
N CYS A 270 -1.53 9.47 -32.09
CA CYS A 270 -1.02 8.37 -31.25
C CYS A 270 -0.95 7.03 -31.99
N LYS A 271 -1.16 7.05 -33.31
CA LYS A 271 -0.90 5.94 -34.20
C LYS A 271 -0.43 6.47 -35.55
N CYS A 272 0.48 5.75 -36.19
CA CYS A 272 0.95 6.04 -37.54
C CYS A 272 0.99 4.74 -38.34
N THR A 273 0.32 4.71 -39.49
CA THR A 273 0.25 3.52 -40.35
C THR A 273 1.05 3.76 -41.62
N ARG A 274 1.96 2.85 -41.95
CA ARG A 274 2.72 2.85 -43.21
C ARG A 274 2.70 1.44 -43.80
N GLY A 275 1.99 1.30 -44.93
CA GLY A 275 1.74 -0.02 -45.52
C GLY A 275 0.85 -0.88 -44.60
N SER A 276 1.27 -2.12 -44.33
CA SER A 276 0.58 -3.05 -43.43
C SER A 276 0.92 -2.85 -41.95
N GLU A 277 1.87 -1.98 -41.63
CA GLU A 277 2.37 -1.80 -40.27
C GLU A 277 1.79 -0.54 -39.63
N THR A 278 1.34 -0.67 -38.38
CA THR A 278 0.92 0.46 -37.55
C THR A 278 1.84 0.58 -36.34
N VAL A 279 2.35 1.78 -36.08
CA VAL A 279 3.09 2.10 -34.85
C VAL A 279 2.15 2.84 -33.91
N HIS A 280 1.96 2.28 -32.71
CA HIS A 280 1.18 2.85 -31.62
C HIS A 280 2.10 3.65 -30.70
N HIS A 281 1.70 4.87 -30.35
CA HIS A 281 2.38 5.73 -29.40
C HIS A 281 1.64 5.67 -28.06
N LEU A 282 2.35 5.13 -27.07
CA LEU A 282 1.88 4.90 -25.71
C LEU A 282 2.58 5.86 -24.75
N TYR A 283 1.93 6.15 -23.64
CA TYR A 283 2.49 6.95 -22.56
C TYR A 283 2.64 6.10 -21.32
N VAL A 284 3.82 6.10 -20.70
CA VAL A 284 4.08 5.31 -19.49
C VAL A 284 4.71 6.21 -18.44
N ARG A 285 4.32 6.07 -17.17
CA ARG A 285 5.01 6.70 -16.03
C ARG A 285 5.22 5.68 -14.92
N GLU A 286 6.24 5.91 -14.09
CA GLU A 286 6.33 5.19 -12.82
C GLU A 286 5.19 5.63 -11.90
N ARG A 287 4.55 4.67 -11.21
CA ARG A 287 3.56 4.97 -10.17
C ARG A 287 4.16 5.90 -9.12
N GLY A 288 3.48 7.01 -8.83
CA GLY A 288 3.98 8.04 -7.91
C GLY A 288 4.77 9.17 -8.60
N ARG A 289 4.87 9.15 -9.93
CA ARG A 289 5.29 10.29 -10.75
C ARG A 289 4.13 10.80 -11.59
N PHE A 290 4.20 12.05 -12.01
CA PHE A 290 3.22 12.69 -12.89
C PHE A 290 3.66 12.63 -14.35
N LYS A 291 4.94 12.92 -14.63
CA LYS A 291 5.46 12.99 -16.01
C LYS A 291 5.46 11.62 -16.69
N MET A 292 4.90 11.59 -17.90
CA MET A 292 4.88 10.40 -18.75
C MET A 292 6.01 10.43 -19.79
N VAL A 293 6.52 9.24 -20.12
CA VAL A 293 7.48 9.00 -21.19
C VAL A 293 6.79 8.34 -22.38
N SER A 294 7.26 8.67 -23.59
CA SER A 294 6.75 8.08 -24.82
C SER A 294 7.37 6.70 -25.09
N ILE A 295 6.52 5.74 -25.43
CA ILE A 295 6.88 4.40 -25.88
C ILE A 295 6.18 4.13 -27.21
N PHE A 296 6.85 3.42 -28.11
CA PHE A 296 6.33 3.10 -29.43
C PHE A 296 6.34 1.59 -29.63
N LEU A 297 5.19 1.01 -29.97
CA LEU A 297 5.04 -0.41 -30.28
C LEU A 297 4.46 -0.59 -31.69
N ARG A 298 4.99 -1.56 -32.42
CA ARG A 298 4.50 -1.94 -33.75
C ARG A 298 3.32 -2.90 -33.61
N SER A 299 2.38 -2.89 -34.55
CA SER A 299 1.17 -3.72 -34.55
C SER A 299 1.47 -5.22 -34.50
N GLY A 300 2.59 -5.65 -35.10
CA GLY A 300 3.10 -7.03 -35.01
C GLY A 300 3.79 -7.38 -33.69
N SER A 301 3.90 -6.45 -32.75
CA SER A 301 4.58 -6.61 -31.46
C SER A 301 3.75 -6.07 -30.30
N LEU A 302 2.43 -6.12 -30.41
CA LEU A 302 1.50 -5.77 -29.32
C LEU A 302 1.36 -6.94 -28.34
N THR A 303 2.49 -7.33 -27.73
CA THR A 303 2.55 -8.40 -26.72
C THR A 303 2.98 -7.84 -25.37
N LEU A 304 2.59 -8.50 -24.29
CA LEU A 304 2.97 -8.10 -22.92
C LEU A 304 4.49 -8.04 -22.76
N LYS A 305 5.19 -9.06 -23.28
CA LYS A 305 6.66 -9.11 -23.27
C LYS A 305 7.31 -7.96 -24.04
N ALA A 306 6.75 -7.58 -25.19
CA ALA A 306 7.26 -6.45 -25.98
C ALA A 306 7.02 -5.12 -25.27
N LEU A 307 5.86 -4.94 -24.62
CA LEU A 307 5.57 -3.78 -23.79
C LEU A 307 6.56 -3.67 -22.61
N GLU A 308 6.75 -4.75 -21.85
CA GLU A 308 7.70 -4.78 -20.73
C GLU A 308 9.13 -4.45 -21.20
N SER A 309 9.58 -5.07 -22.29
CA SER A 309 10.91 -4.84 -22.86
C SER A 309 11.08 -3.39 -23.30
N ALA A 310 10.05 -2.79 -23.93
CA ALA A 310 10.08 -1.40 -24.37
C ALA A 310 10.09 -0.43 -23.18
N VAL A 311 9.33 -0.72 -22.10
CA VAL A 311 9.34 0.05 -20.85
C VAL A 311 10.73 -0.01 -20.21
N LEU A 312 11.29 -1.19 -20.00
CA LEU A 312 12.62 -1.35 -19.42
C LEU A 312 13.69 -0.63 -20.24
N ALA A 313 13.72 -0.83 -21.55
CA ALA A 313 14.68 -0.17 -22.45
C ALA A 313 14.56 1.36 -22.37
N LYS A 314 13.32 1.89 -22.37
CA LYS A 314 13.07 3.33 -22.30
C LYS A 314 13.55 3.91 -20.98
N PHE A 315 13.12 3.34 -19.86
CA PHE A 315 13.49 3.85 -18.53
C PHE A 315 15.00 3.70 -18.25
N LYS A 316 15.63 2.62 -18.72
CA LYS A 316 17.09 2.45 -18.67
C LYS A 316 17.83 3.52 -19.48
N SER A 317 17.35 3.83 -20.69
CA SER A 317 17.96 4.89 -21.54
C SER A 317 17.91 6.28 -20.90
N LEU A 318 16.90 6.51 -20.06
CA LEU A 318 16.72 7.75 -19.30
C LEU A 318 17.51 7.79 -17.99
N LYS A 319 18.27 6.73 -17.67
CA LYS A 319 18.94 6.55 -16.36
C LYS A 319 17.95 6.74 -15.21
N HIS A 320 16.75 6.17 -15.36
CA HIS A 320 15.66 6.35 -14.42
C HIS A 320 16.01 5.78 -13.05
N VAL A 321 15.70 6.55 -12.00
CA VAL A 321 15.83 6.11 -10.60
C VAL A 321 14.42 5.95 -10.02
N PRO A 322 14.04 4.74 -9.59
CA PRO A 322 12.73 4.51 -8.97
C PRO A 322 12.49 5.39 -7.75
N ILE A 323 11.23 5.79 -7.52
CA ILE A 323 10.84 6.68 -6.41
C ILE A 323 11.26 6.13 -5.04
N TRP A 324 11.29 4.81 -4.88
CA TRP A 324 11.59 4.13 -3.63
C TRP A 324 13.10 3.96 -3.37
N LYS A 325 13.98 4.21 -4.35
CA LYS A 325 15.40 3.84 -4.28
C LYS A 325 16.13 4.53 -3.12
N GLN A 326 15.78 5.78 -2.81
CA GLN A 326 16.40 6.53 -1.72
C GLN A 326 15.76 6.26 -0.35
N GLU A 327 14.49 5.86 -0.35
CA GLU A 327 13.70 5.62 0.86
C GLU A 327 13.94 4.21 1.43
N ARG A 328 14.08 3.19 0.57
CA ARG A 328 14.33 1.82 1.04
C ARG A 328 15.64 1.69 1.82
N PRO A 329 15.73 0.80 2.82
CA PRO A 329 16.99 0.37 3.42
C PRO A 329 17.95 -0.21 2.38
N LYS A 330 19.26 0.03 2.55
CA LYS A 330 20.30 -0.44 1.60
C LYS A 330 20.22 -1.94 1.31
N SER A 331 19.84 -2.76 2.30
CA SER A 331 19.70 -4.20 2.19
C SER A 331 18.67 -4.67 1.16
N ILE A 332 17.69 -3.83 0.79
CA ILE A 332 16.59 -4.18 -0.12
C ILE A 332 16.39 -3.18 -1.27
N ARG A 333 17.38 -2.31 -1.51
CA ARG A 333 17.39 -1.39 -2.67
C ARG A 333 17.60 -2.10 -4.00
N GLY A 334 18.16 -3.32 -3.97
CA GLY A 334 18.65 -4.01 -5.16
C GLY A 334 19.77 -3.24 -5.87
N GLU A 335 20.21 -3.78 -7.00
CA GLU A 335 21.20 -3.14 -7.89
C GLU A 335 20.54 -2.06 -8.77
N ASP A 336 21.26 -1.55 -9.76
CA ASP A 336 20.75 -0.52 -10.69
C ASP A 336 19.85 -1.09 -11.80
N GLU A 337 19.61 -2.41 -11.80
CA GLU A 337 18.68 -3.04 -12.73
C GLU A 337 17.22 -2.78 -12.34
N LEU A 338 16.43 -2.31 -13.32
CA LEU A 338 15.00 -2.10 -13.15
C LEU A 338 14.25 -3.42 -13.30
N LYS A 339 13.47 -3.78 -12.29
CA LYS A 339 12.55 -4.92 -12.34
C LYS A 339 11.11 -4.42 -12.34
N ILE A 340 10.35 -4.79 -13.36
CA ILE A 340 8.91 -4.49 -13.43
C ILE A 340 8.15 -5.51 -12.59
N TYR A 341 7.35 -5.03 -11.66
CA TYR A 341 6.37 -5.84 -10.94
C TYR A 341 5.05 -5.90 -11.71
N ARG A 342 4.59 -4.74 -12.21
CA ARG A 342 3.32 -4.66 -12.94
C ARG A 342 3.28 -3.45 -13.86
N ILE A 343 2.56 -3.59 -14.98
CA ILE A 343 2.13 -2.50 -15.86
C ILE A 343 0.60 -2.54 -15.91
N HIS A 344 -0.04 -1.40 -15.69
CA HIS A 344 -1.50 -1.29 -15.73
C HIS A 344 -1.96 0.04 -16.33
N PRO A 345 -3.19 0.14 -16.86
CA PRO A 345 -3.74 1.42 -17.30
C PRO A 345 -3.78 2.47 -16.18
N VAL A 346 -3.59 3.74 -16.54
CA VAL A 346 -3.82 4.87 -15.62
C VAL A 346 -5.30 4.93 -15.24
N GLY A 347 -5.59 5.31 -13.99
CA GLY A 347 -6.96 5.51 -13.47
C GLY A 347 -7.48 4.39 -12.59
N LEU A 348 -6.74 3.29 -12.45
CA LEU A 348 -7.06 2.23 -11.50
C LEU A 348 -6.73 2.66 -10.06
N THR A 349 -7.54 2.19 -9.10
CA THR A 349 -7.21 2.28 -7.67
C THR A 349 -6.00 1.42 -7.33
N GLN A 350 -5.41 1.59 -6.15
CA GLN A 350 -4.27 0.77 -5.74
C GLN A 350 -4.66 -0.69 -5.53
N ARG A 351 -5.87 -0.93 -5.00
CA ARG A 351 -6.46 -2.26 -4.92
C ARG A 351 -6.52 -2.92 -6.30
N GLN A 352 -7.10 -2.22 -7.27
CA GLN A 352 -7.23 -2.70 -8.64
C GLN A 352 -5.86 -2.97 -9.26
N ALA A 353 -4.95 -2.01 -9.18
CA ALA A 353 -3.63 -2.11 -9.74
C ALA A 353 -2.84 -3.29 -9.16
N LEU A 354 -2.82 -3.48 -7.84
CA LEU A 354 -1.97 -4.49 -7.20
C LEU A 354 -2.57 -5.89 -7.23
N TYR A 355 -3.90 -6.03 -7.11
CA TYR A 355 -4.52 -7.32 -6.76
C TYR A 355 -5.62 -7.79 -7.73
N GLU A 356 -6.29 -6.89 -8.47
CA GLU A 356 -7.46 -7.28 -9.28
C GLU A 356 -7.17 -7.28 -10.79
N PHE A 357 -6.49 -6.25 -11.29
CA PHE A 357 -6.28 -6.04 -12.71
C PHE A 357 -5.06 -6.79 -13.22
N LYS A 358 -5.24 -7.61 -14.26
CA LYS A 358 -4.17 -8.12 -15.12
C LYS A 358 -4.69 -8.25 -16.55
N PHE A 359 -3.80 -8.06 -17.52
CA PHE A 359 -4.09 -8.53 -18.87
C PHE A 359 -4.07 -10.06 -18.87
N ASN A 360 -5.10 -10.72 -19.43
CA ASN A 360 -5.16 -12.18 -19.48
C ASN A 360 -4.41 -12.77 -20.70
N GLY A 361 -3.73 -11.91 -21.47
CA GLY A 361 -2.91 -12.29 -22.61
C GLY A 361 -2.65 -11.09 -23.53
N ASP A 362 -1.93 -11.37 -24.62
CA ASP A 362 -1.57 -10.36 -25.61
C ASP A 362 -2.81 -9.75 -26.31
N ASP A 363 -3.86 -10.54 -26.51
CA ASP A 363 -5.12 -10.07 -27.11
C ASP A 363 -5.83 -9.01 -26.25
N ASP A 364 -5.80 -9.14 -24.92
CA ASP A 364 -6.37 -8.14 -24.01
C ASP A 364 -5.61 -6.82 -24.13
N LEU A 365 -4.27 -6.87 -24.16
CA LEU A 365 -3.42 -5.70 -24.34
C LEU A 365 -3.69 -5.04 -25.70
N LYS A 366 -3.73 -5.85 -26.77
CA LYS A 366 -4.00 -5.38 -28.12
C LYS A 366 -5.35 -4.66 -28.21
N ARG A 367 -6.42 -5.27 -27.70
CA ARG A 367 -7.76 -4.64 -27.63
C ARG A 367 -7.74 -3.33 -26.86
N HIS A 368 -7.05 -3.27 -25.72
CA HIS A 368 -6.93 -2.05 -24.93
C HIS A 368 -6.23 -0.93 -25.72
N ILE A 369 -5.09 -1.22 -26.36
CA ILE A 369 -4.33 -0.23 -27.15
C ILE A 369 -5.10 0.22 -28.40
N GLU A 370 -5.82 -0.68 -29.07
CA GLU A 370 -6.58 -0.36 -30.27
C GLU A 370 -7.84 0.46 -29.98
N SER A 371 -8.50 0.20 -28.84
CA SER A 371 -9.71 0.92 -28.40
C SER A 371 -9.42 2.25 -27.70
N SER A 372 -8.20 2.45 -27.20
CA SER A 372 -7.82 3.64 -26.41
C SER A 372 -6.78 4.48 -27.15
N PRO A 373 -7.18 5.54 -27.88
CA PRO A 373 -6.24 6.48 -28.48
C PRO A 373 -5.29 7.03 -27.40
N CYS A 374 -3.98 6.95 -27.65
CA CYS A 374 -2.95 7.42 -26.71
C CYS A 374 -2.94 6.69 -25.36
N ALA A 375 -3.15 5.36 -25.36
CA ALA A 375 -3.20 4.57 -24.13
C ALA A 375 -2.07 4.92 -23.14
N LYS A 376 -2.47 5.16 -21.89
CA LYS A 376 -1.62 5.62 -20.80
C LYS A 376 -1.50 4.52 -19.75
N PHE A 377 -0.27 4.22 -19.35
CA PHE A 377 0.04 3.19 -18.38
C PHE A 377 0.84 3.73 -17.20
N GLU A 378 0.67 3.10 -16.05
CA GLU A 378 1.62 3.17 -14.94
C GLU A 378 2.41 1.87 -14.85
N VAL A 379 3.69 2.01 -14.49
CA VAL A 379 4.58 0.89 -14.17
C VAL A 379 4.97 0.94 -12.70
N ILE A 380 4.96 -0.22 -12.06
CA ILE A 380 5.45 -0.43 -10.70
C ILE A 380 6.79 -1.16 -10.79
N PHE A 381 7.87 -0.51 -10.36
CA PHE A 381 9.19 -1.15 -10.22
C PHE A 381 9.38 -1.67 -8.79
N VAL A 382 10.14 -2.76 -8.60
CA VAL A 382 10.40 -3.38 -7.28
C VAL A 382 11.84 -3.81 -7.05
#